data_AF-A0A2S5GB34-F1
#
_entry.id   AF-A0A2S5GB34-F1
#
_cell.length_a   1.000
_cell.length_b   1.000
_cell.length_c   1.000
_cell.angle_alpha   90.00
_cell.angle_beta   90.00
_cell.angle_gamma   90.00
#
_symmetry.space_group_name_H-M   'P 1'
#
loop_
_entity.id
_entity.type
_entity.pdbx_description
1 polymer ?
#
loop_
_entity_poly.entity_id
_entity_poly.type
_entity_poly.pdbx_seq_one_letter_code
_entity_poly.pdbx_strand_id
1 'polypeptide(L)'
;MQQPCESAPQINLYDVKYFAAAPAEAERLIKNRNLYFEALYEDISPALTYINEEEGVLQTRGNRTESMALMIIDQKQGYDRRIKSLQWRQECWESVLADLNDEDRFKSIQAFQQEIYFSDSEIDMLLDKLAKPFSKMLEEREKCKRKAHQAELKKYRELESLWLQKEGKKLTDPNEGKRQYFLKGRFVYLTEAEIETYENMIQKKANEAAFAWGGWGPAQGN
;
A
#
# COMPACT_ATOMS: atom_id res chain seq x y z
N MET A 1 3.30 -20.46 -35.18
CA MET A 1 4.17 -19.44 -34.56
C MET A 1 4.29 -19.80 -33.08
N GLN A 2 5.43 -20.35 -32.66
CA GLN A 2 5.69 -20.65 -31.25
C GLN A 2 6.10 -19.33 -30.58
N GLN A 3 5.37 -18.91 -29.54
CA GLN A 3 5.80 -17.81 -28.69
C GLN A 3 7.14 -18.20 -28.05
N PRO A 4 8.15 -17.31 -28.01
CA PRO A 4 9.35 -17.57 -27.24
C PRO A 4 8.93 -17.78 -25.78
N CYS A 5 9.31 -18.93 -25.20
CA CYS A 5 9.25 -19.14 -23.77
C CYS A 5 10.00 -17.96 -23.12
N GLU A 6 9.27 -17.10 -22.42
CA GLU A 6 9.87 -16.10 -21.53
C GLU A 6 10.86 -16.85 -20.64
N SER A 7 12.15 -16.55 -20.78
CA SER A 7 13.19 -17.12 -19.94
C SER A 7 12.80 -16.86 -18.49
N ALA A 8 12.70 -17.92 -17.69
CA ALA A 8 12.39 -17.81 -16.27
C ALA A 8 13.31 -16.74 -15.63
N PRO A 9 12.79 -15.87 -14.74
CA PRO A 9 13.59 -14.83 -14.11
C PRO A 9 14.78 -15.50 -13.41
N GLN A 10 15.99 -15.21 -13.89
CA GLN A 10 17.21 -15.68 -13.24
C GLN A 10 17.34 -14.98 -11.90
N ILE A 11 17.32 -15.76 -10.81
CA ILE A 11 17.58 -15.19 -9.49
C ILE A 11 19.07 -14.93 -9.35
N ASN A 12 19.43 -13.74 -8.90
CA ASN A 12 20.83 -13.36 -8.68
C ASN A 12 21.17 -13.38 -7.17
N LEU A 13 22.46 -13.24 -6.86
CA LEU A 13 22.97 -13.16 -5.49
C LEU A 13 22.27 -12.06 -4.66
N TYR A 14 22.03 -10.90 -5.26
CA TYR A 14 21.40 -9.77 -4.59
C TYR A 14 19.96 -10.09 -4.21
N ASP A 15 19.20 -10.73 -5.09
CA ASP A 15 17.83 -11.16 -4.84
C ASP A 15 17.80 -12.12 -3.65
N VAL A 16 18.64 -13.17 -3.66
CA VAL A 16 18.70 -14.15 -2.57
C VAL A 16 19.02 -13.49 -1.23
N LYS A 17 20.04 -12.61 -1.19
CA LYS A 17 20.36 -11.84 0.03
C LYS A 17 19.19 -10.98 0.49
N TYR A 18 18.47 -10.37 -0.45
CA TYR A 18 17.32 -9.53 -0.14
C TYR A 18 16.16 -10.30 0.47
N PHE A 19 15.94 -11.55 0.04
CA PHE A 19 14.98 -12.47 0.67
C PHE A 19 15.48 -12.95 2.04
N ALA A 20 16.75 -13.34 2.14
CA ALA A 20 17.35 -13.85 3.37
C ALA A 20 17.40 -12.82 4.50
N ALA A 21 17.53 -11.53 4.18
CA ALA A 21 17.52 -10.44 5.16
C ALA A 21 16.11 -10.03 5.62
N ALA A 22 15.06 -10.45 4.90
CA ALA A 22 13.69 -10.04 5.17
C ALA A 22 13.15 -10.41 6.56
N PRO A 23 13.44 -11.60 7.14
CA PRO A 23 12.95 -11.97 8.47
C PRO A 23 13.41 -11.01 9.57
N ALA A 24 14.71 -10.70 9.61
CA ALA A 24 15.29 -9.81 10.61
C ALA A 24 14.74 -8.37 10.49
N GLU A 25 14.59 -7.87 9.26
CA GLU A 25 14.01 -6.55 9.03
C GLU A 25 12.51 -6.51 9.35
N ALA A 26 11.75 -7.58 9.05
CA ALA A 26 10.34 -7.67 9.40
C ALA A 26 10.14 -7.62 10.92
N GLU A 27 10.90 -8.42 11.67
CA GLU A 27 10.86 -8.45 13.12
C GLU A 27 11.23 -7.09 13.72
N ARG A 28 12.28 -6.45 13.21
CA ARG A 28 12.70 -5.10 13.63
C ARG A 28 11.59 -4.08 13.44
N LEU A 29 10.90 -4.08 12.30
CA LEU A 29 9.81 -3.15 12.04
C LEU A 29 8.57 -3.44 12.90
N ILE A 30 8.23 -4.72 13.10
CA ILE A 30 7.10 -5.11 13.96
C ILE A 30 7.36 -4.64 15.40
N LYS A 31 8.58 -4.88 15.93
CA LYS A 31 8.98 -4.46 17.27
C LYS A 31 8.94 -2.95 17.45
N ASN A 32 9.35 -2.18 16.43
CA ASN A 32 9.42 -0.72 16.49
C ASN A 32 8.13 -0.03 16.04
N ARG A 33 7.08 -0.77 15.68
CA ARG A 33 5.85 -0.23 15.08
C ARG A 33 5.18 0.82 15.96
N ASN A 34 5.01 0.53 17.26
CA ASN A 34 4.33 1.43 18.17
C ASN A 34 5.13 2.72 18.39
N LEU A 35 6.44 2.60 18.62
CA LEU A 35 7.35 3.74 18.76
C LEU A 35 7.34 4.63 17.51
N TYR A 36 7.36 4.02 16.32
CA TYR A 36 7.26 4.77 15.08
C TYR A 36 5.91 5.49 14.96
N PHE A 37 4.80 4.85 15.36
CA PHE A 37 3.48 5.46 15.30
C PHE A 37 3.30 6.58 16.31
N GLU A 38 3.87 6.46 17.50
CA GLU A 38 3.87 7.50 18.54
C GLU A 38 4.65 8.73 18.05
N ALA A 39 5.83 8.54 17.46
CA ALA A 39 6.64 9.62 16.90
C ALA A 39 5.89 10.44 15.82
N LEU A 40 5.00 9.81 15.03
CA LEU A 40 4.18 10.52 14.04
C LEU A 40 3.23 11.55 14.66
N TYR A 41 2.85 11.39 15.94
CA TYR A 41 1.98 12.34 16.64
C TYR A 41 2.77 13.40 17.41
N GLU A 42 4.02 13.13 17.77
CA GLU A 42 4.92 14.10 18.41
C GLU A 42 5.31 15.23 17.44
N ASP A 43 5.38 14.95 16.14
CA ASP A 43 5.70 15.92 15.08
C ASP A 43 4.52 16.85 14.69
N ILE A 44 3.39 16.78 15.41
CA ILE A 44 2.27 17.70 15.18
C ILE A 44 2.62 19.06 15.79
N SER A 45 3.26 19.92 14.99
CA SER A 45 3.57 21.30 15.39
C SER A 45 2.28 22.06 15.76
N PRO A 46 2.20 22.69 16.94
CA PRO A 46 1.08 23.54 17.29
C PRO A 46 1.00 24.74 16.35
N ALA A 47 -0.22 25.16 16.00
CA ALA A 47 -0.42 26.31 15.14
C ALA A 47 0.21 27.57 15.79
N LEU A 48 1.24 28.13 15.15
CA LEU A 48 1.87 29.36 15.60
C LEU A 48 0.99 30.53 15.18
N THR A 49 0.51 31.27 16.16
CA THR A 49 -0.22 32.51 15.94
C THR A 49 0.72 33.67 16.26
N TYR A 50 0.98 34.53 15.28
CA TYR A 50 1.80 35.73 15.46
C TYR A 50 1.02 36.96 14.96
N ILE A 51 1.39 38.13 15.46
CA ILE A 51 0.84 39.41 15.01
C ILE A 51 1.76 39.91 13.90
N ASN A 52 1.22 40.13 12.71
CA ASN A 52 1.94 40.83 11.65
C ASN A 52 1.99 42.31 12.03
N GLU A 53 3.15 42.81 12.47
CA GLU A 53 3.33 44.18 12.96
C GLU A 53 3.09 45.25 11.88
N GLU A 54 3.25 44.90 10.59
CA GLU A 54 3.02 45.83 9.48
C GLU A 54 1.53 46.01 9.14
N GLU A 55 0.72 44.95 9.32
CA GLU A 55 -0.70 44.95 8.97
C GLU A 55 -1.62 45.06 10.19
N GLY A 56 -1.10 44.85 11.41
CA GLY A 56 -1.89 44.82 12.65
C GLY A 56 -2.84 43.62 12.73
N VAL A 57 -2.64 42.58 11.91
CA VAL A 57 -3.52 41.42 11.77
C VAL A 57 -2.88 40.19 12.45
N LEU A 58 -3.70 39.45 13.20
CA LEU A 58 -3.35 38.12 13.72
C LEU A 58 -3.27 37.12 12.57
N GLN A 59 -2.08 36.60 12.30
CA GLN A 59 -1.87 35.53 11.32
C GLN A 59 -1.56 34.23 12.06
N THR A 60 -2.34 33.18 11.76
CA THR A 60 -2.08 31.83 12.23
C THR A 60 -1.43 31.04 11.12
N ARG A 61 -0.16 30.65 11.32
CA ARG A 61 0.56 29.74 10.43
C ARG A 61 0.67 28.39 11.13
N GLY A 62 -0.23 27.48 10.76
CA GLY A 62 -0.24 26.10 11.25
C GLY A 62 -0.53 25.14 10.11
N ASN A 63 -0.03 23.91 10.23
CA ASN A 63 -0.46 22.83 9.35
C ASN A 63 -1.94 22.54 9.63
N ARG A 64 -2.75 22.42 8.57
CA ARG A 64 -4.16 22.02 8.73
C ARG A 64 -4.21 20.66 9.39
N THR A 65 -4.86 20.57 10.56
CA THR A 65 -4.97 19.33 11.35
C THR A 65 -5.50 18.15 10.53
N GLU A 66 -6.42 18.42 9.60
CA GLU A 66 -6.96 17.43 8.67
C GLU A 66 -5.90 16.88 7.71
N SER A 67 -5.09 17.73 7.09
CA SER A 67 -4.02 17.31 6.18
C SER A 67 -2.94 16.51 6.93
N MET A 68 -2.64 16.90 8.17
CA MET A 68 -1.72 16.15 9.03
C MET A 68 -2.29 14.77 9.40
N ALA A 69 -3.57 14.69 9.73
CA ALA A 69 -4.24 13.43 10.02
C ALA A 69 -4.20 12.47 8.82
N LEU A 70 -4.48 12.97 7.61
CA LEU A 70 -4.37 12.18 6.37
C LEU A 70 -2.94 11.69 6.14
N MET A 71 -1.94 12.55 6.34
CA MET A 71 -0.53 12.16 6.22
C MET A 71 -0.16 11.05 7.21
N ILE A 72 -0.56 11.16 8.47
CA ILE A 72 -0.30 10.13 9.50
C ILE A 72 -0.95 8.80 9.10
N ILE A 73 -2.19 8.83 8.58
CA ILE A 73 -2.87 7.64 8.08
C ILE A 73 -2.07 6.99 6.94
N ASP A 74 -1.62 7.78 5.97
CA ASP A 74 -0.86 7.30 4.82
C ASP A 74 0.49 6.69 5.25
N GLN A 75 1.20 7.33 6.20
CA GLN A 75 2.46 6.83 6.75
C GLN A 75 2.27 5.49 7.48
N LYS A 76 1.23 5.37 8.32
CA LYS A 76 0.89 4.12 9.00
C LYS A 76 0.56 3.00 8.01
N GLN A 77 -0.25 3.30 7.00
CA GLN A 77 -0.58 2.34 5.94
C GLN A 77 0.65 1.95 5.11
N GLY A 78 1.55 2.90 4.83
CA GLY A 78 2.83 2.63 4.17
C GLY A 78 3.72 1.70 4.98
N TYR A 79 3.82 1.94 6.28
CA TYR A 79 4.58 1.11 7.22
C TYR A 79 4.03 -0.32 7.29
N ASP A 80 2.72 -0.48 7.46
CA ASP A 80 2.08 -1.81 7.50
C ASP A 80 2.22 -2.54 6.16
N ARG A 81 2.14 -1.83 5.02
CA ARG A 81 2.43 -2.41 3.69
C ARG A 81 3.88 -2.92 3.59
N ARG A 82 4.84 -2.17 4.13
CA ARG A 82 6.25 -2.57 4.16
C ARG A 82 6.45 -3.84 5.00
N ILE A 83 5.85 -3.92 6.18
CA ILE A 83 5.88 -5.13 7.02
C ILE A 83 5.33 -6.32 6.25
N LYS A 84 4.12 -6.21 5.68
CA LYS A 84 3.50 -7.31 4.90
C LYS A 84 4.37 -7.76 3.73
N SER A 85 5.04 -6.80 3.06
CA SER A 85 5.96 -7.13 1.96
C SER A 85 7.17 -7.91 2.44
N LEU A 86 7.70 -7.62 3.64
CA LEU A 86 8.84 -8.35 4.21
C LEU A 86 8.42 -9.71 4.75
N GLN A 87 7.28 -9.81 5.41
CA GLN A 87 6.71 -11.09 5.86
C GLN A 87 6.52 -12.05 4.68
N TRP A 88 5.97 -11.57 3.56
CA TRP A 88 5.88 -12.39 2.34
C TRP A 88 7.25 -12.87 1.84
N ARG A 89 8.30 -12.04 1.93
CA ARG A 89 9.65 -12.45 1.54
C ARG A 89 10.23 -13.49 2.49
N GLN A 90 10.00 -13.32 3.78
CA GLN A 90 10.34 -14.31 4.80
C GLN A 90 9.67 -15.65 4.50
N GLU A 91 8.36 -15.67 4.25
CA GLU A 91 7.63 -16.88 3.86
C GLU A 91 8.23 -17.53 2.60
N CYS A 92 8.60 -16.70 1.61
CA CYS A 92 9.27 -17.18 0.40
C CYS A 92 10.64 -17.82 0.72
N TRP A 93 11.44 -17.17 1.56
CA TRP A 93 12.76 -17.66 1.97
C TRP A 93 12.64 -18.98 2.72
N GLU A 94 11.77 -19.04 3.73
CA GLU A 94 11.53 -20.25 4.52
C GLU A 94 11.00 -21.40 3.66
N SER A 95 10.09 -21.13 2.73
CA SER A 95 9.59 -22.15 1.79
C SER A 95 10.68 -22.67 0.86
N VAL A 96 11.56 -21.79 0.36
CA VAL A 96 12.69 -22.22 -0.48
C VAL A 96 13.67 -23.08 0.31
N LEU A 97 13.98 -22.67 1.55
CA LEU A 97 14.83 -23.44 2.45
C LEU A 97 14.23 -24.80 2.83
N ALA A 98 12.91 -24.92 2.87
CA ALA A 98 12.22 -26.18 3.16
C ALA A 98 12.35 -27.21 2.02
N ASP A 99 12.56 -26.76 0.77
CA ASP A 99 12.77 -27.63 -0.39
C ASP A 99 14.23 -28.15 -0.48
N LEU A 100 15.14 -27.62 0.34
CA LEU A 100 16.55 -28.03 0.39
C LEU A 100 16.78 -29.14 1.43
N ASN A 101 17.86 -29.90 1.25
CA ASN A 101 18.34 -30.81 2.31
C ASN A 101 18.89 -30.00 3.51
N ASP A 102 19.02 -30.66 4.66
CA ASP A 102 19.42 -29.99 5.91
C ASP A 102 20.80 -29.32 5.81
N GLU A 103 21.75 -29.91 5.07
CA GLU A 103 23.10 -29.37 4.89
C GLU A 103 23.10 -28.10 4.03
N ASP A 104 22.45 -28.12 2.88
CA ASP A 104 22.32 -26.99 1.97
C ASP A 104 21.48 -25.87 2.58
N ARG A 105 20.45 -26.23 3.36
CA ARG A 105 19.68 -25.25 4.14
C ARG A 105 20.58 -24.54 5.14
N PHE A 106 21.36 -25.29 5.90
CA PHE A 106 22.29 -24.73 6.89
C PHE A 106 23.32 -23.81 6.23
N LYS A 107 23.97 -24.28 5.15
CA LYS A 107 24.93 -23.48 4.35
C LYS A 107 24.29 -22.22 3.78
N SER A 108 23.06 -22.30 3.28
CA SER A 108 22.33 -21.14 2.74
C SER A 108 22.04 -20.09 3.81
N ILE A 109 21.64 -20.51 5.02
CA ILE A 109 21.45 -19.60 6.16
C ILE A 109 22.77 -18.92 6.52
N GLN A 110 23.86 -19.70 6.64
CA GLN A 110 25.17 -19.15 6.95
C GLN A 110 25.64 -18.14 5.90
N ALA A 111 25.52 -18.48 4.62
CA ALA A 111 26.00 -17.64 3.51
C ALA A 111 25.17 -16.36 3.33
N PHE A 112 23.84 -16.46 3.35
CA PHE A 112 22.96 -15.38 2.92
C PHE A 112 22.27 -14.62 4.06
N GLN A 113 22.13 -15.23 5.24
CA GLN A 113 21.46 -14.61 6.39
C GLN A 113 22.44 -14.20 7.49
N GLN A 114 23.50 -14.98 7.72
CA GLN A 114 24.54 -14.68 8.73
C GLN A 114 25.79 -14.03 8.14
N GLU A 115 25.85 -13.90 6.81
CA GLU A 115 26.98 -13.32 6.06
C GLU A 115 28.33 -13.97 6.39
N ILE A 116 28.32 -15.27 6.70
CA ILE A 116 29.55 -16.05 6.86
C ILE A 116 30.23 -16.16 5.49
N TYR A 117 31.55 -16.03 5.48
CA TYR A 117 32.33 -16.09 4.25
C TYR A 117 32.32 -17.50 3.64
N PHE A 118 31.97 -17.58 2.36
CA PHE A 118 32.10 -18.75 1.49
C PHE A 118 32.86 -18.33 0.24
N SER A 119 33.50 -19.29 -0.43
CA SER A 119 34.11 -19.03 -1.74
C SER A 119 33.06 -18.75 -2.81
N ASP A 120 33.42 -17.98 -3.84
CA ASP A 120 32.52 -17.65 -4.95
C ASP A 120 31.92 -18.92 -5.59
N SER A 121 32.72 -19.98 -5.74
CA SER A 121 32.25 -21.28 -6.24
C SER A 121 31.19 -21.95 -5.35
N GLU A 122 31.30 -21.81 -4.02
CA GLU A 122 30.31 -22.36 -3.10
C GLU A 122 29.01 -21.55 -3.15
N ILE A 123 29.12 -20.22 -3.29
CA ILE A 123 27.98 -19.33 -3.49
C ILE A 123 27.26 -19.68 -4.79
N ASP A 124 27.97 -19.84 -5.90
CA ASP A 124 27.37 -20.20 -7.19
C ASP A 124 26.63 -21.55 -7.11
N MET A 125 27.24 -22.55 -6.47
CA MET A 125 26.58 -23.84 -6.23
C MET A 125 25.30 -23.71 -5.39
N LEU A 126 25.29 -22.85 -4.37
CA LEU A 126 24.09 -22.62 -3.57
C LEU A 126 23.02 -21.86 -4.38
N LEU A 127 23.42 -20.87 -5.19
CA LEU A 127 22.50 -20.13 -6.05
C LEU A 127 21.81 -21.04 -7.07
N ASP A 128 22.55 -21.96 -7.69
CA ASP A 128 21.99 -22.94 -8.63
C ASP A 128 20.93 -23.84 -7.96
N LYS A 129 21.19 -24.27 -6.72
CA LYS A 129 20.22 -25.06 -5.93
C LYS A 129 18.98 -24.27 -5.56
N LEU A 130 19.15 -22.98 -5.24
CA LEU A 130 18.07 -22.06 -4.85
C LEU A 130 17.24 -21.57 -6.04
N ALA A 131 17.82 -21.53 -7.25
CA ALA A 131 17.20 -20.95 -8.44
C ALA A 131 15.82 -21.53 -8.78
N LYS A 132 15.71 -22.86 -8.76
CA LYS A 132 14.47 -23.55 -9.12
C LYS A 132 13.33 -23.33 -8.11
N PRO A 133 13.55 -23.54 -6.79
CA PRO A 133 12.54 -23.20 -5.77
C PRO A 133 12.08 -21.73 -5.83
N PHE A 134 13.03 -20.79 -5.98
CA PHE A 134 12.69 -19.38 -6.07
C PHE A 134 11.87 -19.04 -7.32
N SER A 135 12.28 -19.53 -8.49
CA SER A 135 11.55 -19.32 -9.73
C SER A 135 10.09 -19.79 -9.62
N LYS A 136 9.87 -20.98 -9.04
CA LYS A 136 8.52 -21.51 -8.80
C LYS A 136 7.68 -20.57 -7.92
N MET A 137 8.22 -20.12 -6.79
CA MET A 137 7.52 -19.22 -5.86
C MET A 137 7.19 -17.85 -6.49
N LEU A 138 8.13 -17.29 -7.26
CA LEU A 138 7.92 -16.03 -7.97
C LEU A 138 6.84 -16.16 -9.05
N GLU A 139 6.85 -17.25 -9.82
CA GLU A 139 5.82 -17.53 -10.81
C GLU A 139 4.42 -17.70 -10.18
N GLU A 140 4.33 -18.44 -9.07
CA GLU A 140 3.06 -18.63 -8.35
C GLU A 140 2.50 -17.29 -7.86
N ARG A 141 3.37 -16.41 -7.35
CA ARG A 141 2.96 -15.06 -6.95
C ARG A 141 2.48 -14.23 -8.12
N GLU A 142 3.19 -14.24 -9.24
CA GLU A 142 2.77 -13.49 -10.43
C GLU A 142 1.44 -14.03 -10.98
N LYS A 143 1.22 -15.35 -10.97
CA LYS A 143 -0.08 -15.95 -11.29
C LYS A 143 -1.18 -15.46 -10.35
N CYS A 144 -0.92 -15.41 -9.04
CA CYS A 144 -1.87 -14.89 -8.06
C CYS A 144 -2.19 -13.40 -8.27
N LYS A 145 -1.18 -12.56 -8.54
CA LYS A 145 -1.38 -11.14 -8.87
C LYS A 145 -2.23 -10.95 -10.13
N ARG A 146 -1.93 -11.71 -11.20
CA ARG A 146 -2.69 -11.67 -12.45
C ARG A 146 -4.16 -12.07 -12.22
N LYS A 147 -4.42 -13.12 -11.44
CA LYS A 147 -5.78 -13.54 -11.08
C LYS A 147 -6.52 -12.48 -10.26
N ALA A 148 -5.85 -11.89 -9.27
CA ALA A 148 -6.43 -10.82 -8.45
C ALA A 148 -6.80 -9.60 -9.30
N HIS A 149 -5.89 -9.17 -10.18
CA HIS A 149 -6.12 -8.05 -11.10
C HIS A 149 -7.27 -8.33 -12.08
N GLN A 150 -7.35 -9.54 -12.66
CA GLN A 150 -8.46 -9.94 -13.52
C GLN A 150 -9.80 -9.95 -12.77
N ALA A 151 -9.82 -10.42 -11.53
CA ALA A 151 -11.03 -10.41 -10.70
C ALA A 151 -11.47 -8.96 -10.37
N GLU A 152 -10.51 -8.07 -10.11
CA GLU A 152 -10.78 -6.65 -9.88
C GLU A 152 -11.35 -5.98 -11.12
N LEU A 153 -10.73 -6.18 -12.30
CA LEU A 153 -11.24 -5.68 -13.58
C LEU A 153 -12.65 -6.19 -13.87
N LYS A 154 -12.94 -7.46 -13.56
CA LYS A 154 -14.28 -8.03 -13.74
C LYS A 154 -15.30 -7.31 -12.86
N LYS A 155 -14.99 -7.10 -11.57
CA LYS A 155 -15.86 -6.33 -10.66
C LYS A 155 -16.09 -4.90 -11.17
N TYR A 156 -15.05 -4.24 -11.67
CA TYR A 156 -15.20 -2.91 -12.26
C TYR A 156 -16.14 -2.92 -13.47
N ARG A 157 -16.01 -3.89 -14.38
CA ARG A 157 -16.91 -4.03 -15.54
C ARG A 157 -18.34 -4.34 -15.13
N GLU A 158 -18.55 -5.15 -14.09
CA GLU A 158 -19.88 -5.44 -13.54
C GLU A 158 -20.52 -4.18 -12.94
N LEU A 159 -19.76 -3.38 -12.18
CA LEU A 159 -20.22 -2.10 -11.65
C LEU A 159 -20.53 -1.08 -12.75
N GLU A 160 -19.68 -1.01 -13.78
CA GLU A 160 -19.89 -0.13 -14.94
C GLU A 160 -21.14 -0.55 -15.73
N SER A 161 -21.35 -1.84 -15.95
CA SER A 161 -22.57 -2.38 -16.57
C SER A 161 -23.82 -2.08 -15.73
N LEU A 162 -23.75 -2.21 -14.41
CA LEU A 162 -24.86 -1.89 -13.50
C LEU A 162 -25.18 -0.38 -13.51
N TRP A 163 -24.15 0.46 -13.61
CA TRP A 163 -24.32 1.90 -13.74
C TRP A 163 -24.96 2.28 -15.08
N LEU A 164 -24.46 1.72 -16.19
CA LEU A 164 -25.03 1.91 -17.53
C LEU A 164 -26.48 1.40 -17.65
N GLN A 165 -26.83 0.29 -17.00
CA GLN A 165 -28.21 -0.22 -16.98
C GLN A 165 -29.16 0.66 -16.14
N LYS A 166 -28.65 1.28 -15.07
CA LYS A 166 -29.44 2.21 -14.24
C LYS A 166 -29.65 3.56 -14.93
N GLU A 167 -28.67 4.05 -15.69
CA GLU A 167 -28.76 5.33 -16.40
C GLU A 167 -29.31 5.23 -17.82
N GLY A 168 -29.23 4.05 -18.46
CA GLY A 168 -29.71 3.80 -19.83
C GLY A 168 -31.23 3.87 -20.03
N LYS A 169 -32.03 4.12 -18.98
CA LYS A 169 -33.47 4.44 -19.09
C LYS A 169 -33.77 5.94 -19.30
N LYS A 170 -32.75 6.81 -19.32
CA LYS A 170 -32.90 8.23 -19.68
C LYS A 170 -31.91 8.60 -20.79
N LEU A 171 -32.16 8.11 -22.01
CA LEU A 171 -31.58 8.69 -23.23
C LEU A 171 -32.63 9.60 -23.89
N THR A 172 -32.90 10.72 -23.22
CA THR A 172 -33.22 11.99 -23.87
C THR A 172 -31.96 12.84 -23.79
N ASP A 173 -31.61 13.50 -24.89
CA ASP A 173 -30.34 14.19 -25.18
C ASP A 173 -29.54 14.66 -23.93
N PRO A 174 -28.37 14.07 -23.62
CA PRO A 174 -27.72 14.20 -22.32
C PRO A 174 -26.96 15.52 -22.08
N ASN A 175 -26.90 16.42 -23.08
CA ASN A 175 -26.05 17.63 -23.03
C ASN A 175 -26.81 18.96 -22.91
N GLU A 176 -28.14 18.95 -22.77
CA GLU A 176 -28.86 20.20 -22.49
C GLU A 176 -28.66 20.58 -21.01
N GLY A 177 -27.71 21.50 -20.75
CA GLY A 177 -27.51 22.12 -19.43
C GLY A 177 -26.47 21.48 -18.49
N LYS A 178 -25.63 20.53 -18.96
CA LYS A 178 -24.57 19.90 -18.13
C LYS A 178 -23.19 20.50 -18.39
N ARG A 179 -22.38 20.65 -17.34
CA ARG A 179 -20.96 21.04 -17.42
C ARG A 179 -20.05 19.83 -17.16
N GLN A 180 -18.86 19.83 -17.75
CA GLN A 180 -17.88 18.73 -17.64
C GLN A 180 -16.98 18.94 -16.40
N TYR A 181 -16.82 17.90 -15.59
CA TYR A 181 -16.01 17.87 -14.37
C TYR A 181 -15.06 16.68 -14.38
N PHE A 182 -13.91 16.82 -13.73
CA PHE A 182 -12.95 15.73 -13.57
C PHE A 182 -12.99 15.22 -12.12
N LEU A 183 -13.58 14.04 -11.90
CA LEU A 183 -13.78 13.46 -10.57
C LEU A 183 -13.18 12.05 -10.53
N LYS A 184 -12.36 11.76 -9.51
CA LYS A 184 -11.74 10.45 -9.27
C LYS A 184 -11.01 9.86 -10.51
N GLY A 185 -10.35 10.72 -11.28
CA GLY A 185 -9.54 10.31 -12.43
C GLY A 185 -10.32 10.10 -13.74
N ARG A 186 -11.59 10.50 -13.84
CA ARG A 186 -12.37 10.46 -15.08
C ARG A 186 -13.18 11.75 -15.28
N PHE A 187 -13.52 12.05 -16.53
CA PHE A 187 -14.44 13.14 -16.87
C PHE A 187 -15.89 12.68 -16.74
N VAL A 188 -16.72 13.51 -16.11
CA VAL A 188 -18.16 13.30 -15.87
C VAL A 188 -18.92 14.58 -16.18
N TYR A 189 -20.10 14.48 -16.78
CA TYR A 189 -20.95 15.62 -17.10
C TYR A 189 -22.07 15.72 -16.06
N LEU A 190 -22.10 16.81 -15.30
CA LEU A 190 -23.04 17.03 -14.20
C LEU A 190 -23.79 18.34 -14.37
N THR A 191 -25.04 18.36 -13.94
CA THR A 191 -25.81 19.60 -13.72
C THR A 191 -25.37 20.30 -12.43
N GLU A 192 -25.65 21.60 -12.28
CA GLU A 192 -25.28 22.35 -11.06
C GLU A 192 -25.89 21.75 -9.78
N ALA A 193 -27.12 21.24 -9.84
CA ALA A 193 -27.78 20.58 -8.71
C ALA A 193 -27.12 19.22 -8.32
N GLU A 194 -26.61 18.47 -9.30
CA GLU A 194 -25.92 17.19 -9.05
C GLU A 194 -24.57 17.41 -8.37
N ILE A 195 -23.89 18.52 -8.67
CA ILE A 195 -22.63 18.90 -8.02
C ILE A 195 -22.88 19.26 -6.57
N GLU A 196 -23.86 20.11 -6.30
CA GLU A 196 -24.20 20.52 -4.94
C GLU A 196 -24.58 19.31 -4.08
N THR A 197 -25.30 18.34 -4.66
CA THR A 197 -25.64 17.08 -3.99
C THR A 197 -24.40 16.23 -3.71
N TYR A 198 -23.46 16.16 -4.66
CA TYR A 198 -22.22 15.39 -4.51
C TYR A 198 -21.29 16.00 -3.47
N GLU A 199 -21.15 17.33 -3.46
CA GLU A 199 -20.39 18.08 -2.45
C GLU A 199 -20.98 17.88 -1.07
N ASN A 200 -22.31 18.00 -0.93
CA ASN A 200 -23.01 17.73 0.33
C ASN A 200 -22.85 16.28 0.80
N MET A 201 -22.83 15.30 -0.11
CA MET A 201 -22.62 13.89 0.24
C MET A 201 -21.17 13.63 0.69
N ILE A 202 -20.18 14.26 0.04
CA ILE A 202 -18.78 14.18 0.48
C ILE A 202 -18.65 14.79 1.87
N GLN A 203 -19.22 15.97 2.09
CA GLN A 203 -19.17 16.66 3.37
C GLN A 203 -19.84 15.82 4.48
N LYS A 204 -21.00 15.23 4.19
CA LYS A 204 -21.71 14.36 5.12
C LYS A 204 -20.92 13.09 5.44
N LYS A 205 -20.31 12.44 4.45
CA LYS A 205 -19.45 11.26 4.67
C LYS A 205 -18.18 11.59 5.45
N ALA A 206 -17.59 12.77 5.21
CA ALA A 206 -16.47 13.27 6.00
C ALA A 206 -16.89 13.49 7.47
N ASN A 207 -18.06 14.08 7.70
CA ASN A 207 -18.60 14.31 9.04
C ASN A 207 -18.98 13.00 9.77
N GLU A 208 -19.59 12.05 9.07
CA GLU A 208 -19.93 10.73 9.63
C GLU A 208 -18.68 9.90 9.96
N ALA A 209 -17.66 9.96 9.11
CA ALA A 209 -16.36 9.37 9.41
C ALA A 209 -15.67 10.07 10.59
N ALA A 210 -15.82 11.39 10.76
CA ALA A 210 -15.29 12.10 11.93
C ALA A 210 -16.02 11.71 13.23
N PHE A 211 -17.34 11.51 13.19
CA PHE A 211 -18.14 11.12 14.36
C PHE A 211 -17.90 9.68 14.81
N ALA A 212 -17.68 8.74 13.88
CA ALA A 212 -17.44 7.34 14.20
C ALA A 212 -16.11 7.09 14.94
N TRP A 213 -15.16 8.02 14.88
CA TRP A 213 -13.86 7.93 15.55
C TRP A 213 -13.74 8.82 16.80
N GLY A 214 -14.76 9.65 17.10
CA GLY A 214 -14.81 10.56 18.25
C GLY A 214 -15.48 10.01 19.51
N GLY A 215 -15.80 8.71 19.58
CA GLY A 215 -16.48 8.07 20.70
C GLY A 215 -15.58 7.80 21.93
N TRP A 216 -14.97 8.82 22.51
CA TRP A 216 -14.52 8.84 23.91
C TRP A 216 -14.98 10.15 24.54
N GLY A 217 -16.20 10.13 25.10
CA GLY A 217 -16.66 11.20 25.98
C GLY A 217 -15.94 11.15 27.32
N PRO A 218 -15.72 12.30 27.99
CA PRO A 218 -15.04 12.34 29.27
C PRO A 218 -15.86 11.61 30.34
N ALA A 219 -15.15 10.84 31.17
CA ALA A 219 -15.68 10.30 32.42
C ALA A 219 -16.22 11.47 33.26
N GLN A 220 -17.54 11.47 33.53
CA GLN A 220 -18.10 12.27 34.60
C GLN A 220 -17.68 11.60 35.92
N GLY A 221 -16.80 12.28 36.65
CA GLY A 221 -16.52 11.96 38.04
C GLY A 221 -17.74 12.26 38.92
N ASN A 222 -18.04 11.33 39.81
CA ASN A 222 -18.60 11.57 41.13
C ASN A 222 -17.62 11.00 42.15
#